data_AF-A0A7S2HAM0-F1
#
_entry.id   AF-A0A7S2HAM0-F1
#
_cell.length_a   1.000
_cell.length_b   1.000
_cell.length_c   1.000
_cell.angle_alpha   90.00
_cell.angle_beta   90.00
_cell.angle_gamma   90.00
#
_symmetry.space_group_name_H-M   'P 1'
#
loop_
_entity.id
_entity.type
_entity.pdbx_description
1 polymer ?
#
loop_
_entity_poly.entity_id
_entity_poly.type
_entity_poly.pdbx_seq_one_letter_code
_entity_poly.pdbx_strand_id
1 'polypeptide(L)'
;ELVAGSDFSAGETVALLPASRLVQASQYGDALGGLPSHVQAALFLVQERKRGSHSAWEPWISMLPLHHELPRYWAQSLMDQHLQGSRFPLWLKREKDRSWAEWELAQRAVRGIIWTDFWWAS
;
A
#
# COMPACT_ATOMS: atom_id res chain seq x y z
N GLU A 1 -2.75 11.94 13.28
CA GLU A 1 -1.59 12.75 13.70
C GLU A 1 -1.06 12.17 15.00
N LEU A 2 0.26 11.99 15.15
CA LEU A 2 0.86 11.60 16.43
C LEU A 2 1.30 12.88 17.13
N VAL A 3 0.68 13.18 18.27
CA VAL A 3 0.96 14.37 19.07
C VAL A 3 1.41 13.91 20.45
N ALA A 4 2.42 14.58 21.01
CA ALA A 4 2.88 14.27 22.35
C ALA A 4 1.77 14.63 23.36
N GLY A 5 1.35 13.64 24.16
CA GLY A 5 0.41 13.89 25.26
C GLY A 5 1.09 14.55 26.47
N SER A 6 2.42 14.48 26.54
CA SER A 6 3.28 15.07 27.57
C SER A 6 4.69 15.23 27.02
N ASP A 7 5.53 15.96 27.76
CA ASP A 7 6.96 16.03 27.48
C ASP A 7 7.60 14.63 27.59
N PHE A 8 8.61 14.38 26.76
CA PHE A 8 9.42 13.16 26.77
C PHE A 8 10.88 13.50 26.48
N SER A 9 11.79 12.69 26.96
CA SER A 9 13.23 12.89 26.79
C SER A 9 13.77 12.21 25.54
N ALA A 10 14.93 12.68 25.05
CA ALA A 10 15.63 11.99 23.97
C ALA A 10 16.00 10.55 24.39
N GLY A 11 15.62 9.58 23.56
CA GLY A 11 15.83 8.14 23.84
C GLY A 11 14.69 7.47 24.61
N GLU A 12 13.65 8.20 25.01
CA GLU A 12 12.48 7.64 25.66
C GLU A 12 11.63 6.79 24.70
N THR A 13 11.07 5.68 25.20
CA THR A 13 10.22 4.80 24.40
C THR A 13 8.79 5.33 24.37
N VAL A 14 8.33 5.78 23.19
CA VAL A 14 7.00 6.37 23.02
C VAL A 14 5.88 5.33 22.93
N ALA A 15 6.17 4.16 22.33
CA ALA A 15 5.20 3.07 22.21
C ALA A 15 5.90 1.72 22.01
N LEU A 16 5.25 0.64 22.43
CA LEU A 16 5.65 -0.74 22.15
C LEU A 16 4.58 -1.39 21.26
N LEU A 17 4.99 -1.92 20.11
CA LEU A 17 4.10 -2.71 19.24
C LEU A 17 4.42 -4.20 19.40
N PRO A 18 3.44 -5.04 19.76
CA PRO A 18 3.62 -6.48 19.74
C PRO A 18 3.91 -6.96 18.31
N ALA A 19 4.88 -7.86 18.14
CA ALA A 19 5.21 -8.43 16.83
C ALA A 19 4.00 -9.13 16.18
N SER A 20 3.07 -9.67 16.97
CA SER A 20 1.81 -10.26 16.52
C SER A 20 0.84 -9.26 15.86
N ARG A 21 1.09 -7.96 16.00
CA ARG A 21 0.34 -6.86 15.38
C ARG A 21 1.05 -6.28 14.16
N LEU A 22 2.10 -6.94 13.66
CA LEU A 22 2.73 -6.62 12.39
C LEU A 22 2.13 -7.46 11.26
N VAL A 23 2.00 -6.86 10.08
CA VAL A 23 1.72 -7.61 8.86
C VAL A 23 3.01 -8.32 8.47
N GLN A 24 3.01 -9.64 8.48
CA GLN A 24 4.20 -10.46 8.25
C GLN A 24 4.02 -11.40 7.07
N ALA A 25 5.12 -11.75 6.39
CA ALA A 25 5.10 -12.65 5.24
C ALA A 25 4.47 -14.02 5.55
N SER A 26 4.62 -14.50 6.79
CA SER A 26 3.99 -15.73 7.28
C SER A 26 2.46 -15.70 7.23
N GLN A 27 1.83 -14.53 7.19
CA GLN A 27 0.37 -14.38 7.23
C GLN A 27 -0.30 -14.48 5.85
N TYR A 28 0.44 -14.32 4.75
CA TYR A 28 -0.11 -14.40 3.39
C TYR A 28 0.48 -15.53 2.53
N GLY A 29 1.46 -16.27 3.06
CA GLY A 29 1.77 -17.65 2.71
C GLY A 29 2.31 -17.95 1.31
N ASP A 30 2.81 -19.17 1.12
CA ASP A 30 3.40 -19.68 -0.13
C ASP A 30 2.40 -19.77 -1.31
N ALA A 31 1.10 -19.66 -1.05
CA ALA A 31 0.04 -19.67 -2.07
C ALA A 31 0.19 -18.53 -3.09
N LEU A 32 0.90 -17.46 -2.72
CA LEU A 32 1.26 -16.35 -3.59
C LEU A 32 2.74 -16.38 -4.02
N GLY A 33 3.44 -17.50 -3.83
CA GLY A 33 4.90 -17.66 -3.95
C GLY A 33 5.53 -17.38 -5.32
N GLY A 34 4.72 -17.04 -6.33
CA GLY A 34 5.20 -16.54 -7.63
C GLY A 34 5.12 -15.01 -7.78
N LEU A 35 4.55 -14.29 -6.81
CA LEU A 35 4.40 -12.84 -6.85
C LEU A 35 5.49 -12.15 -6.02
N PRO A 36 5.90 -10.92 -6.39
CA PRO A 36 6.77 -10.11 -5.55
C PRO A 36 6.19 -9.89 -4.14
N SER A 37 7.03 -9.83 -3.12
CA SER A 37 6.60 -9.73 -1.71
C SER A 37 5.68 -8.55 -1.41
N HIS A 38 5.92 -7.40 -2.05
CA HIS A 38 5.05 -6.22 -1.92
C HIS A 38 3.67 -6.43 -2.54
N VAL A 39 3.58 -7.17 -3.65
CA VAL A 39 2.31 -7.54 -4.29
C VAL A 39 1.53 -8.49 -3.37
N GLN A 40 2.22 -9.44 -2.72
CA GLN A 40 1.57 -10.34 -1.77
C GLN A 40 1.00 -9.59 -0.56
N ALA A 41 1.78 -8.64 -0.02
CA ALA A 41 1.32 -7.77 1.08
C ALA A 41 0.14 -6.90 0.64
N ALA A 42 0.17 -6.31 -0.57
CA ALA A 42 -0.95 -5.54 -1.11
C ALA A 42 -2.21 -6.40 -1.23
N LEU A 43 -2.10 -7.65 -1.71
CA LEU A 43 -3.24 -8.56 -1.80
C LEU A 43 -3.81 -8.94 -0.44
N PHE A 44 -2.95 -9.18 0.55
CA PHE A 44 -3.36 -9.40 1.93
C PHE A 44 -4.19 -8.21 2.44
N LEU A 45 -3.71 -6.98 2.25
CA LEU A 45 -4.41 -5.77 2.67
C LEU A 45 -5.77 -5.62 1.98
N VAL A 46 -5.87 -5.91 0.68
CA VAL A 46 -7.15 -5.90 -0.03
C VAL A 46 -8.12 -6.93 0.53
N GLN A 47 -7.66 -8.15 0.83
CA GLN A 47 -8.51 -9.19 1.40
C GLN A 47 -9.01 -8.82 2.79
N GLU A 48 -8.13 -8.33 3.66
CA GLU A 48 -8.50 -7.86 4.99
C GLU A 48 -9.50 -6.69 4.92
N ARG A 49 -9.29 -5.74 4.01
CA ARG A 49 -10.24 -4.64 3.78
C ARG A 49 -11.62 -5.15 3.35
N LYS A 50 -11.68 -6.15 2.47
CA LYS A 50 -12.94 -6.76 2.00
C LYS A 50 -13.69 -7.52 3.09
N ARG A 51 -12.98 -8.06 4.08
CA ARG A 51 -13.60 -8.72 5.24
C ARG A 51 -14.33 -7.74 6.16
N GLY A 52 -14.02 -6.43 6.07
CA GLY A 52 -14.66 -5.39 6.87
C GLY A 52 -14.58 -5.72 8.36
N SER A 53 -15.70 -5.66 9.06
CA SER A 53 -15.80 -5.94 10.51
C SER A 53 -15.33 -7.33 10.96
N HIS A 54 -15.10 -8.27 10.03
CA HIS A 54 -14.55 -9.59 10.33
C HIS A 54 -13.02 -9.64 10.29
N SER A 55 -12.36 -8.56 9.85
CA SER A 55 -10.90 -8.46 9.87
C SER A 55 -10.39 -7.98 11.22
N ALA A 56 -9.37 -8.65 11.74
CA ALA A 56 -8.63 -8.18 12.90
C ALA A 56 -7.86 -6.86 12.64
N TRP A 57 -7.71 -6.50 11.35
CA TRP A 57 -7.04 -5.30 10.88
C TRP A 57 -8.01 -4.15 10.58
N GLU A 58 -9.32 -4.38 10.67
CA GLU A 58 -10.33 -3.36 10.36
C GLU A 58 -10.07 -2.02 11.08
N PRO A 59 -9.75 -1.99 12.39
CA PRO A 59 -9.51 -0.71 13.08
C PRO A 59 -8.32 0.06 12.53
N TRP A 60 -7.32 -0.65 11.99
CA TRP A 60 -6.15 -0.01 11.38
C TRP A 60 -6.42 0.38 9.92
N ILE A 61 -7.09 -0.48 9.15
CA ILE A 61 -7.44 -0.22 7.75
C ILE A 61 -8.38 0.98 7.64
N SER A 62 -9.33 1.14 8.57
CA SER A 62 -10.26 2.28 8.58
C SER A 62 -9.61 3.62 8.91
N MET A 63 -8.41 3.61 9.53
CA MET A 63 -7.60 4.81 9.73
C MET A 63 -6.77 5.21 8.50
N LEU A 64 -6.61 4.31 7.52
CA LEU A 64 -5.80 4.60 6.33
C LEU A 64 -6.54 5.59 5.41
N PRO A 65 -5.80 6.52 4.79
CA PRO A 65 -6.40 7.45 3.86
C PRO A 65 -6.93 6.71 2.61
N LEU A 66 -8.06 7.18 2.09
CA LEU A 66 -8.64 6.66 0.85
C LEU A 66 -7.87 7.15 -0.39
N HIS A 67 -7.24 8.32 -0.27
CA HIS A 67 -6.47 8.96 -1.33
C HIS A 67 -5.12 9.40 -0.78
N HIS A 68 -4.08 9.19 -1.57
CA HIS A 68 -2.75 9.70 -1.26
C HIS A 68 -2.37 10.76 -2.30
N GLU A 69 -1.66 11.79 -1.88
CA GLU A 69 -1.08 12.79 -2.79
C GLU A 69 0.22 12.29 -3.43
N LEU A 70 0.27 11.00 -3.78
CA LEU A 70 1.44 10.43 -4.44
C LEU A 70 1.48 10.86 -5.91
N PRO A 71 2.69 11.01 -6.50
CA PRO A 71 2.85 11.39 -7.90
C PRO A 71 2.06 10.53 -8.88
N ARG A 72 1.84 9.26 -8.55
CA ARG A 72 1.04 8.34 -9.36
C ARG A 72 -0.43 8.78 -9.54
N TYR A 73 -0.95 9.63 -8.65
CA TYR A 73 -2.29 10.22 -8.71
C TYR A 73 -2.33 11.64 -9.28
N TRP A 74 -1.17 12.25 -9.60
CA TRP A 74 -1.16 13.61 -10.13
C TRP A 74 -1.75 13.68 -11.54
N ALA A 75 -2.39 14.82 -11.83
CA ALA A 75 -2.87 15.13 -13.16
C ALA A 75 -1.69 15.22 -14.14
N GLN A 76 -1.89 14.73 -15.37
CA GLN A 76 -0.87 14.78 -16.41
C GLN A 76 -0.42 16.22 -16.69
N SER A 77 -1.34 17.18 -16.64
CA SER A 77 -1.04 18.61 -16.81
C SER A 77 -0.02 19.15 -15.81
N LEU A 78 -0.07 18.70 -14.55
CA LEU A 78 0.90 19.10 -13.53
C LEU A 78 2.30 18.58 -13.85
N MET A 79 2.40 17.35 -14.36
CA MET A 79 3.68 16.81 -14.80
C MET A 79 4.22 17.54 -16.03
N ASP A 80 3.35 17.82 -16.99
CA ASP A 80 3.75 18.48 -18.23
C ASP A 80 4.17 19.93 -17.97
N GLN A 81 3.50 20.64 -17.06
CA GLN A 81 3.81 22.04 -16.76
C GLN A 81 5.06 22.20 -15.89
N HIS A 82 5.27 21.31 -14.91
CA HIS A 82 6.29 21.53 -13.87
C HIS A 82 7.49 20.58 -13.97
N LEU A 83 7.40 19.47 -14.69
CA LEU A 83 8.41 18.40 -14.68
C LEU A 83 8.93 18.05 -16.07
N GLN A 84 8.56 18.82 -17.10
CA GLN A 84 9.11 18.70 -18.45
C GLN A 84 10.64 18.85 -18.45
N GLY A 85 11.32 18.03 -19.26
CA GLY A 85 12.78 17.98 -19.34
C GLY A 85 13.47 17.15 -18.25
N SER A 86 12.76 16.76 -17.19
CA SER A 86 13.29 15.83 -16.19
C SER A 86 13.09 14.36 -16.60
N ARG A 87 13.79 13.44 -15.93
CA ARG A 87 13.56 11.98 -16.09
C ARG A 87 12.35 11.48 -15.31
N PHE A 88 11.73 12.32 -14.48
CA PHE A 88 10.69 11.91 -13.54
C PHE A 88 9.39 11.43 -14.23
N PRO A 89 8.83 12.12 -15.23
CA PRO A 89 7.64 11.63 -15.94
C PRO A 89 7.85 10.26 -16.59
N LEU A 90 9.04 10.02 -17.16
CA LEU A 90 9.39 8.72 -17.76
C LEU A 90 9.50 7.62 -16.71
N TRP A 91 10.13 7.92 -15.57
CA TRP A 91 10.19 6.99 -14.45
C TRP A 91 8.79 6.68 -13.92
N LEU A 92 7.97 7.69 -13.68
CA LEU A 92 6.61 7.48 -13.16
C LEU A 92 5.76 6.65 -14.12
N LYS A 93 5.87 6.87 -15.44
CA LYS A 93 5.20 6.03 -16.42
C LYS A 93 5.61 4.56 -16.28
N ARG A 94 6.91 4.27 -16.17
CA ARG A 94 7.41 2.90 -15.98
C ARG A 94 6.90 2.27 -14.69
N GLU A 95 6.81 3.04 -13.61
CA GLU A 95 6.24 2.56 -12.35
C GLU A 95 4.75 2.21 -12.49
N LYS A 96 3.97 3.06 -13.17
CA LYS A 96 2.55 2.76 -13.47
C LYS A 96 2.40 1.51 -14.32
N ASP A 97 3.21 1.38 -15.37
CA ASP A 97 3.21 0.21 -16.25
C ASP A 97 3.60 -1.06 -15.48
N ARG A 98 4.58 -0.98 -14.56
CA ARG A 98 4.97 -2.10 -13.68
C ARG A 98 3.84 -2.50 -12.74
N SER A 99 3.22 -1.54 -12.05
CA SER A 99 2.09 -1.81 -11.15
C SER A 99 0.90 -2.43 -11.89
N TRP A 100 0.65 -2.02 -13.13
CA TRP A 100 -0.38 -2.64 -13.97
C TRP A 100 -0.06 -4.10 -14.28
N ALA A 101 1.17 -4.40 -14.71
CA ALA A 101 1.60 -5.78 -14.97
C ALA A 101 1.54 -6.66 -13.70
N GLU A 102 1.92 -6.11 -12.54
CA GLU A 102 1.83 -6.80 -11.25
C GLU A 102 0.38 -7.11 -10.87
N TRP A 103 -0.55 -6.17 -11.09
CA TRP A 103 -1.98 -6.43 -10.90
C TRP A 103 -2.49 -7.53 -11.84
N GLU A 104 -2.06 -7.53 -13.10
CA GLU A 104 -2.46 -8.55 -14.07
C GLU A 104 -2.01 -9.96 -13.66
N LEU A 105 -0.86 -10.08 -12.99
CA LEU A 105 -0.42 -11.33 -12.39
C LEU A 105 -1.24 -11.66 -11.13
N ALA A 106 -1.48 -10.67 -10.28
CA ALA A 106 -2.23 -10.83 -9.04
C ALA A 106 -3.68 -11.31 -9.27
N GLN A 107 -4.39 -10.76 -10.26
CA GLN A 107 -5.77 -11.18 -10.58
C GLN A 107 -5.86 -12.63 -11.08
N ARG A 108 -4.76 -13.19 -11.63
CA ARG A 108 -4.69 -14.59 -12.04
C ARG A 108 -4.52 -15.51 -10.82
N ALA A 109 -3.80 -15.04 -9.80
CA ALA A 109 -3.56 -15.77 -8.57
C ALA A 109 -4.75 -15.69 -7.59
N VAL A 110 -5.43 -14.54 -7.52
CA VAL A 110 -6.51 -14.28 -6.57
C VAL A 110 -7.74 -13.74 -7.29
N ARG A 111 -8.86 -14.47 -7.23
CA ARG A 111 -10.13 -14.02 -7.83
C ARG A 111 -10.74 -12.84 -7.07
N GLY A 112 -11.40 -11.96 -7.81
CA GLY A 112 -12.20 -10.87 -7.24
C GLY A 112 -11.41 -9.63 -6.82
N ILE A 113 -10.14 -9.51 -7.19
CA ILE A 113 -9.34 -8.30 -7.00
C ILE A 113 -9.52 -7.38 -8.21
N ILE A 114 -10.10 -6.20 -8.01
CA ILE A 114 -10.22 -5.18 -9.07
C ILE A 114 -9.04 -4.19 -8.98
N TRP A 115 -8.76 -3.51 -10.10
CA TRP A 115 -7.65 -2.57 -10.20
C TRP A 115 -7.66 -1.51 -9.10
N THR A 116 -8.81 -0.93 -8.77
CA THR A 116 -8.91 0.13 -7.75
C THR A 116 -8.51 -0.35 -6.36
N ASP A 117 -8.81 -1.60 -6.01
CA ASP A 117 -8.43 -2.18 -4.72
C ASP A 117 -6.93 -2.41 -4.67
N PHE A 118 -6.39 -3.01 -5.72
CA PHE A 118 -4.96 -3.27 -5.85
C PHE A 118 -4.16 -1.97 -5.82
N TRP A 119 -4.58 -0.99 -6.62
CA TRP A 119 -3.96 0.32 -6.74
C TRP A 119 -3.97 1.14 -5.44
N TRP A 120 -4.95 0.89 -4.58
CA TRP A 120 -4.97 1.49 -3.25
C TRP A 120 -3.95 0.83 -2.30
N ALA A 121 -3.77 -0.49 -2.39
CA ALA A 121 -2.90 -1.25 -1.49
C ALA A 121 -1.42 -1.32 -1.93
N SER A 122 -1.14 -1.22 -3.23
CA SER A 122 0.20 -1.11 -3.81
C SER A 122 0.80 0.27 -3.59
#